data_AF-A0A943LBZ6-F1
#
_entry.id   AF-A0A943LBZ6-F1
#
_cell.length_a   1.000
_cell.length_b   1.000
_cell.length_c   1.000
_cell.angle_alpha   90.00
_cell.angle_beta   90.00
_cell.angle_gamma   90.00
#
_symmetry.space_group_name_H-M   'P 1'
#
loop_
_entity.id
_entity.type
_entity.pdbx_description
1 polymer ?
#
loop_
_entity_poly.entity_id
_entity_poly.type
_entity_poly.pdbx_seq_one_letter_code
_entity_poly.pdbx_strand_id
1 'polypeptide(L)'
;MNKKKISALLIATLVAINSVASLTVVNVFAEGNTIEERAALMEEEIPQSKMRASASSYEPSDSPQNAIDGNAATMWHTPWDGSTKLPQSLTLDLGGTNSVSSIKISPRTSGSNGIITKYEIYAIKNDSEVKIASGKWEENNNSKSIILDEVVSADKIKIVALEAVGNYASIGEVKVYKSTGEVEKMSSYDNKSITSNATTVDITKDIESLKNLNEGTIVTRFDTNSSDLQALFGASNNKTNNGYFSLYVSGNRVGFELRNQTQEGNTSGGTTNIAHKYVDVALNNGINTVALKISNGIGYKIFVNGILALDVADSNASFLSSVQGINSAYIGKADRFAGNEYIFNGDIDFIDIYGKPVSDNYLIKRTGETALPKEEDIMPDHIYKTEPEDIFYSGYLGSNNY
;
A
#
# COMPACT_ATOMS: atom_id res chain seq x y z
N MET A 1 -26.54 33.82 -9.15
CA MET A 1 -25.69 34.28 -8.04
C MET A 1 -25.10 33.04 -7.39
N ASN A 2 -23.86 32.67 -7.71
CA ASN A 2 -22.61 33.06 -7.01
C ASN A 2 -22.20 31.94 -6.03
N LYS A 3 -21.02 31.30 -6.07
CA LYS A 3 -19.74 31.52 -6.77
C LYS A 3 -19.02 30.16 -6.88
N LYS A 4 -18.56 29.80 -8.08
CA LYS A 4 -17.39 28.91 -8.24
C LYS A 4 -16.17 29.69 -7.73
N LYS A 5 -15.40 29.13 -6.80
CA LYS A 5 -14.01 29.57 -6.56
C LYS A 5 -13.10 28.44 -6.99
N ILE A 6 -12.72 28.50 -8.26
CA ILE A 6 -11.45 27.94 -8.73
C ILE A 6 -10.43 29.02 -8.41
N SER A 7 -9.45 28.71 -7.57
CA SER A 7 -8.23 29.50 -7.43
C SER A 7 -7.07 28.59 -7.80
N ALA A 8 -6.83 28.43 -9.09
CA ALA A 8 -5.54 27.98 -9.60
C ALA A 8 -4.70 29.25 -9.80
N LEU A 9 -3.67 29.44 -8.99
CA LEU A 9 -2.65 30.46 -9.24
C LEU A 9 -1.42 29.76 -9.80
N LEU A 10 -1.42 29.58 -11.12
CA LEU A 10 -0.26 29.10 -11.86
C LEU A 10 0.69 30.29 -12.06
N ILE A 11 1.71 30.44 -11.20
CA ILE A 11 2.84 31.33 -11.49
C ILE A 11 3.93 30.47 -12.13
N ALA A 12 3.93 30.44 -13.45
CA ALA A 12 5.07 30.00 -14.22
C ALA A 12 6.18 31.06 -14.09
N THR A 13 7.17 30.82 -13.23
CA THR A 13 8.48 31.46 -13.33
C THR A 13 9.54 30.39 -13.50
N LEU A 14 10.03 30.30 -14.73
CA LEU A 14 11.24 29.59 -15.10
C LEU A 14 12.42 30.22 -14.32
N VAL A 15 12.96 29.50 -13.34
CA VAL A 15 14.19 29.88 -12.65
C VAL A 15 15.16 28.71 -12.74
N ALA A 16 16.14 28.84 -13.63
CA ALA A 16 17.29 27.96 -13.72
C ALA A 16 18.20 28.20 -12.51
N ILE A 17 18.18 27.31 -11.51
CA ILE A 17 19.19 27.27 -10.43
C ILE A 17 19.47 25.80 -10.08
N ASN A 18 20.66 25.33 -10.47
CA ASN A 18 21.35 24.24 -9.79
C ASN A 18 21.44 24.58 -8.30
N SER A 19 21.10 23.64 -7.41
CA SER A 19 21.14 23.73 -5.93
C SER A 19 19.95 24.36 -5.20
N VAL A 20 18.74 23.81 -5.36
CA VAL A 20 17.79 23.73 -4.22
C VAL A 20 17.10 22.37 -4.28
N ALA A 21 17.49 21.51 -3.35
CA ALA A 21 17.04 20.13 -3.22
C ALA A 21 15.55 20.05 -2.85
N SER A 22 14.83 19.17 -3.56
CA SER A 22 13.84 18.19 -3.08
C SER A 22 12.66 18.56 -2.17
N LEU A 23 12.59 19.74 -1.55
CA LEU A 23 11.55 20.09 -0.58
C LEU A 23 10.31 20.74 -1.22
N THR A 24 10.51 21.54 -2.28
CA THR A 24 9.40 22.28 -2.92
C THR A 24 8.56 21.41 -3.86
N VAL A 25 9.14 20.38 -4.48
CA VAL A 25 8.40 19.52 -5.42
C VAL A 25 7.51 18.53 -4.67
N VAL A 26 7.98 17.97 -3.55
CA VAL A 26 7.19 17.02 -2.74
C VAL A 26 5.97 17.70 -2.11
N ASN A 27 6.12 18.91 -1.57
CA ASN A 27 5.01 19.64 -0.94
C ASN A 27 3.90 20.04 -1.94
N VAL A 28 4.23 20.33 -3.20
CA VAL A 28 3.23 20.72 -4.21
C VAL A 28 2.35 19.55 -4.64
N PHE A 29 2.84 18.30 -4.59
CA PHE A 29 2.03 17.11 -4.91
C PHE A 29 1.26 16.57 -3.70
N ALA A 30 1.76 16.76 -2.48
CA ALA A 30 1.05 16.34 -1.26
C ALA A 30 -0.24 17.16 -1.01
N GLU A 31 -0.25 18.46 -1.33
CA GLU A 31 -1.45 19.31 -1.20
C GLU A 31 -2.47 19.13 -2.34
N GLY A 32 -2.07 18.52 -3.47
CA GLY A 32 -2.89 18.39 -4.67
C GLY A 32 -3.83 17.19 -4.74
N ASN A 33 -3.63 16.17 -3.88
CA ASN A 33 -4.49 14.99 -3.78
C ASN A 33 -5.10 14.91 -2.38
N THR A 34 -5.91 15.92 -2.02
CA THR A 34 -6.93 15.71 -1.00
C THR A 34 -7.99 14.80 -1.59
N ILE A 35 -7.71 13.49 -1.55
CA ILE A 35 -8.69 12.43 -1.78
C ILE A 35 -9.81 12.70 -0.77
N GLU A 36 -11.05 12.90 -1.24
CA GLU A 36 -12.23 12.84 -0.38
C GLU A 36 -12.09 11.56 0.47
N GLU A 37 -11.99 11.70 1.80
CA GLU A 37 -11.55 10.66 2.73
C GLU A 37 -12.32 9.35 2.50
N ARG A 38 -11.74 8.44 1.71
CA ARG A 38 -12.26 7.08 1.60
C ARG A 38 -12.20 6.47 2.98
N ALA A 39 -13.33 6.00 3.51
CA ALA A 39 -13.34 5.31 4.79
C ALA A 39 -12.37 4.12 4.75
N ALA A 40 -11.57 3.95 5.80
CA ALA A 40 -10.82 2.71 5.99
C ALA A 40 -11.83 1.56 6.10
N LEU A 41 -11.52 0.42 5.49
CA LEU A 41 -12.45 -0.70 5.42
C LEU A 41 -11.73 -2.03 5.53
N MET A 42 -12.44 -3.05 6.02
CA MET A 42 -12.05 -4.45 5.94
C MET A 42 -12.54 -5.02 4.61
N GLU A 43 -11.74 -5.91 4.02
CA GLU A 43 -12.11 -6.61 2.80
C GLU A 43 -11.86 -8.11 2.89
N GLU A 44 -12.69 -8.87 2.19
CA GLU A 44 -12.54 -10.31 1.98
C GLU A 44 -12.55 -10.60 0.48
N GLU A 45 -11.72 -11.55 0.06
CA GLU A 45 -11.80 -12.09 -1.30
C GLU A 45 -13.14 -12.84 -1.46
N ILE A 46 -13.90 -12.51 -2.51
CA ILE A 46 -15.04 -13.32 -2.91
C ILE A 46 -14.46 -14.64 -3.45
N PRO A 47 -14.83 -15.81 -2.89
CA PRO A 47 -14.25 -17.08 -3.33
C PRO A 47 -14.51 -17.32 -4.82
N GLN A 48 -13.45 -17.49 -5.62
CA GLN A 48 -13.54 -17.74 -7.06
C GLN A 48 -14.39 -18.97 -7.40
N SER A 49 -14.42 -19.97 -6.51
CA SER A 49 -15.28 -21.16 -6.64
C SER A 49 -16.78 -20.86 -6.67
N LYS A 50 -17.21 -19.70 -6.16
CA LYS A 50 -18.59 -19.20 -6.23
C LYS A 50 -18.87 -18.40 -7.50
N MET A 51 -17.84 -18.01 -8.24
CA MET A 51 -17.96 -17.18 -9.43
C MET A 51 -18.21 -18.01 -10.70
N ARG A 52 -18.74 -17.35 -11.72
CA ARG A 52 -18.83 -17.88 -13.09
C ARG A 52 -18.35 -16.83 -14.09
N ALA A 53 -17.42 -17.21 -14.95
CA ALA A 53 -16.89 -16.34 -15.97
C ALA A 53 -17.58 -16.56 -17.33
N SER A 54 -17.71 -15.49 -18.11
CA SER A 54 -18.11 -15.53 -19.51
C SER A 54 -17.34 -14.45 -20.25
N ALA A 55 -17.10 -14.61 -21.55
CA ALA A 55 -16.40 -13.61 -22.34
C ALA A 55 -17.12 -13.36 -23.67
N SER A 56 -16.85 -12.22 -24.29
CA SER A 56 -17.34 -11.92 -25.64
C SER A 56 -16.76 -12.85 -26.70
N SER A 57 -15.54 -13.34 -26.48
CA SER A 57 -14.90 -14.40 -27.26
C SER A 57 -13.82 -15.09 -26.42
N TYR A 58 -13.40 -16.29 -26.83
CA TYR A 58 -12.26 -16.98 -26.23
C TYR A 58 -11.67 -18.00 -27.21
N GLU A 59 -10.37 -18.24 -27.08
CA GLU A 59 -9.70 -19.40 -27.68
C GLU A 59 -10.15 -20.67 -26.95
N PRO A 60 -10.53 -21.77 -27.64
CA PRO A 60 -11.06 -22.97 -26.99
C PRO A 60 -10.21 -23.56 -25.86
N SER A 61 -8.88 -23.42 -25.90
CA SER A 61 -7.99 -23.85 -24.82
C SER A 61 -7.92 -22.87 -23.64
N ASP A 62 -8.27 -21.60 -23.86
CA ASP A 62 -8.07 -20.49 -22.93
C ASP A 62 -9.42 -19.87 -22.53
N SER A 63 -10.26 -20.73 -21.94
CA SER A 63 -11.64 -20.41 -21.58
C SER A 63 -11.76 -19.27 -20.55
N PRO A 64 -12.90 -18.57 -20.45
CA PRO A 64 -13.11 -17.52 -19.45
C PRO A 64 -12.93 -18.02 -18.00
N GLN A 65 -13.25 -19.29 -17.73
CA GLN A 65 -13.13 -19.91 -16.41
C GLN A 65 -11.69 -19.94 -15.90
N ASN A 66 -10.72 -19.99 -16.81
CA ASN A 66 -9.30 -20.02 -16.46
C ASN A 66 -8.84 -18.74 -15.75
N ALA A 67 -9.59 -17.63 -15.86
CA ALA A 67 -9.27 -16.40 -15.16
C ALA A 67 -9.73 -16.37 -13.69
N ILE A 68 -10.39 -17.42 -13.21
CA ILE A 68 -10.93 -17.54 -11.85
C ILE A 68 -10.77 -18.98 -11.33
N ASP A 69 -9.68 -19.65 -11.68
CA ASP A 69 -9.41 -21.04 -11.29
C ASP A 69 -8.32 -21.16 -10.22
N GLY A 70 -7.68 -20.05 -9.84
CA GLY A 70 -6.63 -19.99 -8.83
C GLY A 70 -5.27 -20.47 -9.35
N ASN A 71 -5.11 -20.67 -10.66
CA ASN A 71 -3.91 -21.19 -11.29
C ASN A 71 -3.27 -20.15 -12.21
N ALA A 72 -2.18 -19.53 -11.77
CA ALA A 72 -1.47 -18.51 -12.57
C ALA A 72 -0.82 -19.04 -13.88
N ALA A 73 -0.86 -20.36 -14.14
CA ALA A 73 -0.38 -20.96 -15.38
C ALA A 73 -1.45 -21.03 -16.48
N THR A 74 -2.74 -20.89 -16.14
CA THR A 74 -3.85 -20.81 -17.08
C THR A 74 -4.25 -19.34 -17.31
N MET A 75 -5.02 -19.09 -18.37
CA MET A 75 -5.55 -17.76 -18.65
C MET A 75 -6.83 -17.85 -19.48
N TRP A 76 -7.66 -16.82 -19.41
CA TRP A 76 -8.57 -16.48 -20.49
C TRP A 76 -7.78 -15.78 -21.61
N HIS A 77 -8.06 -16.11 -22.86
CA HIS A 77 -7.50 -15.42 -24.02
C HIS A 77 -8.53 -15.35 -25.15
N THR A 78 -8.59 -14.23 -25.87
CA THR A 78 -9.38 -14.10 -27.12
C THR A 78 -8.84 -15.03 -28.23
N PRO A 79 -9.61 -15.41 -29.26
CA PRO A 79 -9.13 -16.29 -30.34
C PRO A 79 -7.77 -15.88 -30.94
N TRP A 80 -6.87 -16.83 -31.12
CA TRP A 80 -5.49 -16.57 -31.61
C TRP A 80 -5.43 -16.33 -33.11
N ASP A 81 -6.47 -16.71 -33.85
CA ASP A 81 -6.58 -16.54 -35.29
C ASP A 81 -6.87 -15.10 -35.72
N GLY A 82 -7.06 -14.19 -34.76
CA GLY A 82 -7.37 -12.78 -35.02
C GLY A 82 -8.79 -12.53 -35.55
N SER A 83 -9.68 -13.52 -35.47
CA SER A 83 -11.07 -13.42 -35.92
C SER A 83 -11.90 -12.38 -35.16
N THR A 84 -11.44 -11.99 -33.97
CA THR A 84 -12.09 -10.97 -33.14
C THR A 84 -11.18 -9.77 -32.91
N LYS A 85 -11.76 -8.57 -32.87
CA LYS A 85 -11.05 -7.32 -32.64
C LYS A 85 -11.46 -6.73 -31.30
N LEU A 86 -10.57 -5.98 -30.65
CA LEU A 86 -10.91 -5.15 -29.50
C LEU A 86 -11.97 -4.09 -29.90
N PRO A 87 -12.88 -3.70 -28.99
CA PRO A 87 -12.92 -4.10 -27.59
C PRO A 87 -13.47 -5.52 -27.37
N GLN A 88 -12.89 -6.23 -26.40
CA GLN A 88 -13.36 -7.54 -25.93
C GLN A 88 -13.53 -7.49 -24.40
N SER A 89 -14.33 -8.40 -23.84
CA SER A 89 -14.66 -8.34 -22.42
C SER A 89 -14.74 -9.71 -21.75
N LEU A 90 -14.40 -9.71 -20.46
CA LEU A 90 -14.61 -10.81 -19.52
C LEU A 90 -15.62 -10.34 -18.46
N THR A 91 -16.70 -11.09 -18.26
CA THR A 91 -17.72 -10.83 -17.25
C THR A 91 -17.72 -11.94 -16.20
N LEU A 92 -17.60 -11.55 -14.95
CA LEU A 92 -17.61 -12.41 -13.78
C LEU A 92 -18.94 -12.24 -13.04
N ASP A 93 -19.76 -13.29 -13.02
CA ASP A 93 -20.87 -13.42 -12.08
C ASP A 93 -20.29 -13.77 -10.71
N LEU A 94 -20.63 -12.97 -9.68
CA LEU A 94 -20.04 -13.06 -8.35
C LEU A 94 -20.72 -14.11 -7.46
N GLY A 95 -21.73 -14.82 -7.97
CA GLY A 95 -22.48 -15.82 -7.20
C GLY A 95 -23.50 -15.20 -6.23
N GLY A 96 -23.90 -13.96 -6.49
CA GLY A 96 -24.83 -13.16 -5.69
C GLY A 96 -24.43 -11.69 -5.62
N THR A 97 -25.30 -10.86 -5.03
CA THR A 97 -25.01 -9.43 -4.82
C THR A 97 -23.93 -9.25 -3.76
N ASN A 98 -22.85 -8.55 -4.11
CA ASN A 98 -21.73 -8.25 -3.22
C ASN A 98 -21.47 -6.73 -3.17
N SER A 99 -20.93 -6.27 -2.03
CA SER A 99 -20.45 -4.90 -1.84
C SER A 99 -18.99 -4.79 -2.27
N VAL A 100 -18.73 -4.70 -3.58
CA VAL A 100 -17.39 -4.74 -4.18
C VAL A 100 -16.58 -3.52 -3.79
N SER A 101 -15.39 -3.74 -3.25
CA SER A 101 -14.46 -2.68 -2.79
C SER A 101 -13.24 -2.53 -3.68
N SER A 102 -12.76 -3.63 -4.27
CA SER A 102 -11.56 -3.64 -5.10
C SER A 102 -11.51 -4.88 -6.00
N ILE A 103 -10.70 -4.80 -7.05
CA ILE A 103 -10.50 -5.86 -8.04
C ILE A 103 -9.00 -5.96 -8.32
N LYS A 104 -8.43 -7.16 -8.26
CA LYS A 104 -7.05 -7.44 -8.68
C LYS A 104 -7.06 -8.27 -9.96
N ILE A 105 -6.37 -7.79 -10.98
CA ILE A 105 -6.27 -8.42 -12.29
C ILE A 105 -4.80 -8.76 -12.53
N SER A 106 -4.52 -10.04 -12.66
CA SER A 106 -3.18 -10.57 -12.92
C SER A 106 -3.08 -10.94 -14.40
N PRO A 107 -2.17 -10.31 -15.17
CA PRO A 107 -1.89 -10.72 -16.53
C PRO A 107 -1.31 -12.14 -16.59
N ARG A 108 -1.19 -12.67 -17.80
CA ARG A 108 -0.40 -13.88 -18.10
C ARG A 108 1.01 -13.81 -17.48
N THR A 109 1.53 -14.95 -17.03
CA THR A 109 2.84 -15.04 -16.37
C THR A 109 4.03 -15.02 -17.34
N SER A 110 3.82 -15.41 -18.60
CA SER A 110 4.85 -15.46 -19.65
C SER A 110 4.31 -14.98 -21.00
N GLY A 111 5.14 -14.23 -21.74
CA GLY A 111 4.77 -13.56 -23.00
C GLY A 111 3.94 -12.27 -22.77
N SER A 112 3.79 -11.45 -23.81
CA SER A 112 3.10 -10.15 -23.73
C SER A 112 1.74 -10.10 -24.43
N ASN A 113 1.46 -10.98 -25.40
CA ASN A 113 0.20 -10.95 -26.15
C ASN A 113 -1.02 -11.00 -25.23
N GLY A 114 -1.93 -10.04 -25.43
CA GLY A 114 -3.15 -9.92 -24.65
C GLY A 114 -3.04 -9.10 -23.37
N ILE A 115 -1.84 -8.64 -22.98
CA ILE A 115 -1.71 -7.72 -21.84
C ILE A 115 -2.52 -6.46 -22.14
N ILE A 116 -3.52 -6.20 -21.31
CA ILE A 116 -4.44 -5.06 -21.45
C ILE A 116 -3.71 -3.77 -21.06
N THR A 117 -3.72 -2.78 -21.96
CA THR A 117 -3.06 -1.48 -21.78
C THR A 117 -4.06 -0.33 -21.64
N LYS A 118 -5.31 -0.51 -22.05
CA LYS A 118 -6.41 0.42 -21.81
C LYS A 118 -7.70 -0.33 -21.52
N TYR A 119 -8.42 0.08 -20.49
CA TYR A 119 -9.56 -0.68 -19.99
C TYR A 119 -10.71 0.19 -19.49
N GLU A 120 -11.88 -0.43 -19.42
CA GLU A 120 -13.02 0.02 -18.61
C GLU A 120 -13.49 -1.15 -17.74
N ILE A 121 -14.02 -0.84 -16.56
CA ILE A 121 -14.65 -1.82 -15.66
C ILE A 121 -16.05 -1.34 -15.33
N TYR A 122 -16.99 -2.28 -15.39
CA TYR A 122 -18.38 -2.04 -15.09
C TYR A 122 -18.87 -2.95 -13.96
N ALA A 123 -19.65 -2.39 -13.05
CA ALA A 123 -20.50 -3.13 -12.13
C ALA A 123 -21.87 -3.34 -12.79
N ILE A 124 -22.41 -4.55 -12.66
CA ILE A 124 -23.74 -4.88 -13.15
C ILE A 124 -24.58 -5.33 -11.95
N LYS A 125 -25.74 -4.70 -11.75
CA LYS A 125 -26.72 -5.06 -10.73
C LYS A 125 -28.12 -5.01 -11.32
N ASN A 126 -28.90 -6.07 -11.18
CA ASN A 126 -30.24 -6.18 -11.79
C ASN A 126 -30.25 -5.79 -13.28
N ASP A 127 -29.27 -6.29 -14.03
CA ASP A 127 -29.03 -5.99 -15.46
C ASP A 127 -28.70 -4.52 -15.81
N SER A 128 -28.59 -3.64 -14.81
CA SER A 128 -28.12 -2.27 -14.99
C SER A 128 -26.60 -2.22 -14.90
N GLU A 129 -25.95 -1.76 -15.96
CA GLU A 129 -24.49 -1.66 -16.08
C GLU A 129 -24.03 -0.22 -15.77
N VAL A 130 -23.08 -0.06 -14.84
CA VAL A 130 -22.49 1.22 -14.43
C VAL A 130 -20.98 1.13 -14.52
N LYS A 131 -20.34 2.10 -15.19
CA LYS A 131 -18.88 2.18 -15.25
C LYS A 131 -18.33 2.61 -13.89
N ILE A 132 -17.41 1.81 -13.34
CA ILE A 132 -16.82 2.00 -12.01
C ILE A 132 -15.32 2.30 -12.06
N ALA A 133 -14.64 1.99 -13.15
CA ALA A 133 -13.25 2.36 -13.37
C ALA A 133 -12.92 2.43 -14.87
N SER A 134 -11.89 3.21 -15.19
CA SER A 134 -11.28 3.21 -16.52
C SER A 134 -9.86 3.73 -16.40
N GLY A 135 -8.98 3.32 -17.30
CA GLY A 135 -7.63 3.85 -17.30
C GLY A 135 -6.72 3.16 -18.28
N LYS A 136 -5.42 3.36 -18.05
CA LYS A 136 -4.34 2.69 -18.75
C LYS A 136 -3.51 1.88 -17.77
N TRP A 137 -2.93 0.80 -18.26
CA TRP A 137 -1.94 0.02 -17.54
C TRP A 137 -0.68 -0.08 -18.38
N GLU A 138 0.45 -0.17 -17.70
CA GLU A 138 1.73 -0.49 -18.33
C GLU A 138 1.71 -1.89 -18.95
N GLU A 139 2.46 -2.02 -20.04
CA GLU A 139 2.73 -3.29 -20.71
C GLU A 139 3.72 -4.13 -19.89
N ASN A 140 3.23 -4.70 -18.79
CA ASN A 140 3.99 -5.66 -18.00
C ASN A 140 3.07 -6.70 -17.34
N ASN A 141 3.68 -7.79 -16.89
CA ASN A 141 3.01 -8.92 -16.24
C ASN A 141 2.73 -8.67 -14.74
N ASN A 142 2.99 -7.47 -14.22
CA ASN A 142 2.66 -7.14 -12.84
C ASN A 142 1.15 -7.15 -12.63
N SER A 143 0.70 -7.61 -11.46
CA SER A 143 -0.73 -7.53 -11.11
C SER A 143 -1.19 -6.07 -11.02
N LYS A 144 -2.42 -5.82 -11.43
CA LYS A 144 -3.05 -4.50 -11.45
C LYS A 144 -4.19 -4.49 -10.45
N SER A 145 -4.17 -3.57 -9.48
CA SER A 145 -5.25 -3.39 -8.52
C SER A 145 -6.10 -2.18 -8.88
N ILE A 146 -7.41 -2.37 -8.93
CA ILE A 146 -8.40 -1.31 -9.05
C ILE A 146 -9.08 -1.16 -7.70
N ILE A 147 -8.85 -0.01 -7.09
CA ILE A 147 -9.40 0.36 -5.79
C ILE A 147 -10.55 1.31 -6.08
N LEU A 148 -11.78 0.90 -5.77
CA LEU A 148 -12.94 1.74 -6.00
C LEU A 148 -13.01 2.82 -4.93
N ASP A 149 -13.28 4.06 -5.36
CA ASP A 149 -13.42 5.20 -4.44
C ASP A 149 -14.58 4.99 -3.46
N GLU A 150 -15.68 4.41 -3.95
CA GLU A 150 -16.82 3.98 -3.15
C GLU A 150 -17.05 2.47 -3.32
N VAL A 151 -17.63 1.85 -2.28
CA VAL A 151 -18.05 0.44 -2.34
C VAL A 151 -19.27 0.31 -3.25
N VAL A 152 -19.20 -0.54 -4.27
CA VAL A 152 -20.24 -0.70 -5.27
C VAL A 152 -21.00 -2.01 -5.06
N SER A 153 -22.33 -1.92 -4.95
CA SER A 153 -23.18 -3.11 -4.94
C SER A 153 -23.31 -3.69 -6.34
N ALA A 154 -22.84 -4.92 -6.56
CA ALA A 154 -22.81 -5.57 -7.87
C ALA A 154 -23.11 -7.07 -7.78
N ASP A 155 -23.81 -7.59 -8.80
CA ASP A 155 -24.01 -9.02 -9.03
C ASP A 155 -22.91 -9.58 -9.97
N LYS A 156 -22.45 -8.74 -10.91
CA LYS A 156 -21.40 -9.07 -11.86
C LYS A 156 -20.40 -7.93 -12.01
N ILE A 157 -19.16 -8.28 -12.36
CA ILE A 157 -18.12 -7.34 -12.78
C ILE A 157 -17.75 -7.65 -14.22
N LYS A 158 -17.73 -6.63 -15.08
CA LYS A 158 -17.31 -6.75 -16.48
C LYS A 158 -16.07 -5.93 -16.73
N ILE A 159 -15.01 -6.59 -17.17
CA ILE A 159 -13.72 -6.01 -17.54
C ILE A 159 -13.69 -5.91 -19.05
N VAL A 160 -13.51 -4.71 -19.59
CA VAL A 160 -13.46 -4.42 -21.02
C VAL A 160 -12.02 -4.03 -21.38
N ALA A 161 -11.39 -4.82 -22.25
CA ALA A 161 -10.11 -4.49 -22.87
C ALA A 161 -10.37 -3.61 -24.09
N LEU A 162 -9.96 -2.34 -24.02
CA LEU A 162 -10.09 -1.37 -25.12
C LEU A 162 -8.86 -1.40 -26.04
N GLU A 163 -7.67 -1.49 -25.44
CA GLU A 163 -6.37 -1.62 -26.13
C GLU A 163 -5.54 -2.65 -25.35
N ALA A 164 -4.78 -3.46 -26.08
CA ALA A 164 -3.96 -4.52 -25.52
C ALA A 164 -2.90 -5.01 -26.54
N VAL A 165 -1.83 -5.62 -26.04
CA VAL A 165 -0.69 -6.06 -26.84
C VAL A 165 -1.11 -7.09 -27.90
N GLY A 166 -0.66 -6.86 -29.13
CA GLY A 166 -0.99 -7.72 -30.27
C GLY A 166 -2.45 -7.65 -30.71
N ASN A 167 -3.26 -6.74 -30.16
CA ASN A 167 -4.69 -6.61 -30.39
C ASN A 167 -5.52 -7.85 -29.97
N TYR A 168 -5.00 -8.59 -28.97
CA TYR A 168 -5.69 -9.66 -28.26
C TYR A 168 -6.03 -9.20 -26.84
N ALA A 169 -6.89 -9.90 -26.11
CA ALA A 169 -7.05 -9.70 -24.67
C ALA A 169 -6.79 -11.01 -23.93
N SER A 170 -6.01 -10.95 -22.84
CA SER A 170 -5.77 -12.08 -21.95
C SER A 170 -5.73 -11.68 -20.49
N ILE A 171 -6.21 -12.56 -19.63
CA ILE A 171 -6.18 -12.39 -18.17
C ILE A 171 -5.83 -13.74 -17.55
N GLY A 172 -4.76 -13.77 -16.78
CA GLY A 172 -4.33 -14.96 -16.04
C GLY A 172 -5.27 -15.25 -14.88
N GLU A 173 -5.47 -14.27 -14.01
CA GLU A 173 -6.31 -14.42 -12.81
C GLU A 173 -7.04 -13.12 -12.45
N VAL A 174 -8.25 -13.23 -11.94
CA VAL A 174 -9.04 -12.13 -11.38
C VAL A 174 -9.48 -12.48 -9.97
N LYS A 175 -9.22 -11.56 -9.04
CA LYS A 175 -9.73 -11.60 -7.67
C LYS A 175 -10.60 -10.38 -7.43
N VAL A 176 -11.81 -10.61 -6.92
CA VAL A 176 -12.74 -9.53 -6.55
C VAL A 176 -12.89 -9.54 -5.04
N TYR A 177 -12.76 -8.37 -4.42
CA TYR A 177 -12.90 -8.22 -2.98
C TYR A 177 -14.18 -7.48 -2.65
N LYS A 178 -14.83 -7.92 -1.57
CA LYS A 178 -16.00 -7.25 -0.99
C LYS A 178 -15.61 -6.56 0.31
N SER A 179 -16.19 -5.41 0.57
CA SER A 179 -16.15 -4.81 1.90
C SER A 179 -16.96 -5.66 2.89
N THR A 180 -16.40 -5.85 4.07
CA THR A 180 -17.11 -6.49 5.21
C THR A 180 -17.46 -5.50 6.32
N GLY A 181 -17.12 -4.22 6.13
CA GLY A 181 -17.40 -3.15 7.06
C GLY A 181 -16.36 -2.05 6.96
N GLU A 182 -16.77 -0.84 7.32
CA GLU A 182 -15.87 0.28 7.56
C GLU A 182 -15.16 0.11 8.90
N VAL A 183 -13.99 0.73 9.03
CA VAL A 183 -13.17 0.71 10.23
C VAL A 183 -12.87 2.14 10.62
N GLU A 184 -13.42 2.58 11.75
CA GLU A 184 -13.07 3.87 12.30
C GLU A 184 -11.69 3.82 12.98
N LYS A 185 -11.01 4.96 12.98
CA LYS A 185 -9.78 5.16 13.76
C LYS A 185 -10.13 5.05 15.24
N MET A 186 -9.41 4.21 15.98
CA MET A 186 -9.51 4.18 17.44
C MET A 186 -8.86 5.40 18.08
N SER A 187 -7.72 5.81 17.54
CA SER A 187 -7.01 7.01 17.93
C SER A 187 -6.24 7.57 16.74
N SER A 188 -6.04 8.88 16.76
CA SER A 188 -5.26 9.61 15.78
C SER A 188 -4.47 10.72 16.48
N TYR A 189 -3.24 10.93 16.05
CA TYR A 189 -2.34 11.91 16.65
C TYR A 189 -1.58 12.66 15.57
N ASP A 190 -1.91 13.93 15.39
CA ASP A 190 -1.39 14.74 14.30
C ASP A 190 -0.33 15.74 14.73
N ASN A 191 0.53 16.13 13.80
CA ASN A 191 1.46 17.25 13.85
C ASN A 191 2.36 17.23 15.10
N LYS A 192 3.16 16.18 15.25
CA LYS A 192 4.11 16.02 16.36
C LYS A 192 5.54 16.22 15.88
N SER A 193 6.23 17.19 16.47
CA SER A 193 7.67 17.38 16.25
C SER A 193 8.44 16.83 17.44
N ILE A 194 9.33 15.88 17.20
CA ILE A 194 10.12 15.21 18.25
C ILE A 194 11.59 15.42 17.93
N THR A 195 12.30 16.01 18.88
CA THR A 195 13.71 16.40 18.75
C THR A 195 14.56 15.87 19.89
N SER A 196 13.92 15.39 20.96
CA SER A 196 14.54 14.84 22.16
C SER A 196 13.53 13.99 22.94
N ASN A 197 13.97 13.31 23.99
CA ASN A 197 13.07 12.54 24.86
C ASN A 197 11.96 13.43 25.48
N ALA A 198 12.28 14.70 25.79
CA ALA A 198 11.35 15.65 26.40
C ALA A 198 10.21 16.08 25.46
N THR A 199 10.34 15.86 24.14
CA THR A 199 9.32 16.19 23.14
C THR A 199 8.58 14.96 22.62
N THR A 200 8.85 13.77 23.17
CA THR A 200 8.02 12.58 22.93
C THR A 200 6.60 12.79 23.48
N VAL A 201 5.62 12.12 22.87
CA VAL A 201 4.20 12.35 23.21
C VAL A 201 3.69 11.18 24.05
N ASP A 202 3.38 11.46 25.31
CA ASP A 202 2.70 10.51 26.19
C ASP A 202 1.24 10.35 25.79
N ILE A 203 0.87 9.14 25.39
CA ILE A 203 -0.49 8.74 25.01
C ILE A 203 -1.02 7.62 25.91
N THR A 204 -0.44 7.47 27.11
CA THR A 204 -0.80 6.44 28.09
C THR A 204 -2.26 6.51 28.52
N LYS A 205 -2.89 7.68 28.41
CA LYS A 205 -4.34 7.85 28.63
C LYS A 205 -5.20 6.92 27.75
N ASP A 206 -4.70 6.53 26.56
CA ASP A 206 -5.44 5.74 25.57
C ASP A 206 -5.18 4.23 25.73
N ILE A 207 -4.35 3.82 26.70
CA ILE A 207 -3.84 2.45 26.86
C ILE A 207 -4.94 1.41 27.11
N GLU A 208 -6.02 1.80 27.78
CA GLU A 208 -7.15 0.89 28.06
C GLU A 208 -7.81 0.40 26.78
N SER A 209 -7.84 1.24 25.73
CA SER A 209 -8.36 0.85 24.42
C SER A 209 -7.37 -0.01 23.63
N LEU A 210 -6.07 0.19 23.82
CA LEU A 210 -5.00 -0.43 23.01
C LEU A 210 -4.56 -1.80 23.53
N LYS A 211 -4.42 -1.96 24.85
CA LYS A 211 -3.70 -3.09 25.46
C LYS A 211 -4.32 -4.47 25.20
N ASN A 212 -5.59 -4.54 24.80
CA ASN A 212 -6.31 -5.79 24.55
C ASN A 212 -6.39 -6.15 23.07
N LEU A 213 -5.75 -5.39 22.18
CA LEU A 213 -5.79 -5.66 20.75
C LEU A 213 -4.98 -6.93 20.43
N ASN A 214 -5.63 -7.92 19.81
CA ASN A 214 -4.99 -9.11 19.23
C ASN A 214 -4.57 -8.89 17.77
N GLU A 215 -5.16 -7.89 17.13
CA GLU A 215 -5.01 -7.51 15.72
C GLU A 215 -5.19 -5.99 15.61
N GLY A 216 -4.82 -5.42 14.47
CA GLY A 216 -4.98 -4.00 14.25
C GLY A 216 -4.20 -3.50 13.05
N THR A 217 -4.26 -2.19 12.82
CA THR A 217 -3.44 -1.52 11.83
C THR A 217 -2.94 -0.19 12.40
N ILE A 218 -1.66 0.11 12.19
CA ILE A 218 -1.07 1.41 12.49
C ILE A 218 -0.63 2.03 11.17
N VAL A 219 -1.02 3.27 10.90
CA VAL A 219 -0.53 4.04 9.75
C VAL A 219 0.19 5.27 10.28
N THR A 220 1.40 5.53 9.80
CA THR A 220 2.22 6.64 10.25
C THR A 220 2.82 7.37 9.07
N ARG A 221 2.62 8.69 9.00
CA ARG A 221 3.35 9.56 8.08
C ARG A 221 4.34 10.40 8.85
N PHE A 222 5.58 10.39 8.40
CA PHE A 222 6.69 11.00 9.12
C PHE A 222 7.79 11.48 8.16
N ASP A 223 8.64 12.35 8.68
CA ASP A 223 9.92 12.75 8.11
C ASP A 223 10.97 12.63 9.22
N THR A 224 12.10 11.96 8.97
CA THR A 224 13.14 11.71 9.98
C THR A 224 14.47 12.33 9.57
N ASN A 225 15.15 12.92 10.56
CA ASN A 225 16.47 13.52 10.41
C ASN A 225 17.61 12.57 10.84
N SER A 226 17.31 11.30 11.13
CA SER A 226 18.30 10.32 11.59
C SER A 226 18.13 8.97 10.89
N SER A 227 19.24 8.26 10.76
CA SER A 227 19.29 6.87 10.30
C SER A 227 19.42 5.86 11.45
N ASP A 228 19.56 6.32 12.69
CA ASP A 228 19.56 5.45 13.87
C ASP A 228 18.23 4.70 14.00
N LEU A 229 18.20 3.66 14.84
CA LEU A 229 16.95 2.96 15.15
C LEU A 229 16.06 3.84 16.05
N GLN A 230 14.86 4.13 15.56
CA GLN A 230 13.91 5.06 16.17
C GLN A 230 12.50 4.48 16.18
N ALA A 231 11.80 4.60 17.31
CA ALA A 231 10.42 4.16 17.46
C ALA A 231 9.45 5.25 16.99
N LEU A 232 8.59 4.91 16.03
CA LEU A 232 7.46 5.76 15.63
C LEU A 232 6.36 5.70 16.70
N PHE A 233 6.01 4.49 17.14
CA PHE A 233 5.01 4.23 18.17
C PHE A 233 5.48 3.09 19.08
N GLY A 234 5.34 3.29 20.38
CA GLY A 234 5.66 2.29 21.39
C GLY A 234 4.53 2.09 22.39
N ALA A 235 4.29 0.84 22.79
CA ALA A 235 3.40 0.48 23.89
C ALA A 235 4.11 -0.55 24.78
N SER A 236 4.26 -0.26 26.06
CA SER A 236 5.18 -0.97 26.94
C SER A 236 4.57 -1.28 28.29
N ASN A 237 5.13 -2.30 28.93
CA ASN A 237 5.17 -2.41 30.38
C ASN A 237 6.47 -1.75 30.88
N ASN A 238 6.38 -0.50 31.33
CA ASN A 238 7.55 0.30 31.72
C ASN A 238 8.24 -0.16 33.02
N LYS A 239 7.71 -1.21 33.67
CA LYS A 239 8.39 -1.89 34.77
C LYS A 239 9.30 -3.03 34.29
N THR A 240 9.34 -3.31 33.00
CA THR A 240 10.14 -4.37 32.39
C THR A 240 11.09 -3.82 31.32
N ASN A 241 12.18 -4.52 31.06
CA ASN A 241 13.16 -4.11 30.04
C ASN A 241 12.77 -4.58 28.63
N ASN A 242 11.99 -5.65 28.53
CA ASN A 242 11.65 -6.38 27.31
C ASN A 242 10.14 -6.66 27.15
N GLY A 243 9.27 -6.02 27.92
CA GLY A 243 7.82 -6.07 27.70
C GLY A 243 7.38 -4.84 26.91
N TYR A 244 7.42 -4.91 25.59
CA TYR A 244 7.04 -3.79 24.73
C TYR A 244 6.65 -4.22 23.31
N PHE A 245 5.90 -3.34 22.67
CA PHE A 245 5.74 -3.25 21.23
C PHE A 245 6.42 -1.96 20.74
N SER A 246 7.14 -2.03 19.63
CA SER A 246 7.71 -0.86 18.95
C SER A 246 7.56 -1.02 17.45
N LEU A 247 6.84 -0.09 16.81
CA LEU A 247 6.92 0.14 15.36
C LEU A 247 8.06 1.12 15.14
N TYR A 248 9.05 0.75 14.33
CA TYR A 248 10.30 1.49 14.23
C TYR A 248 10.79 1.66 12.78
N VAL A 249 11.70 2.62 12.63
CA VAL A 249 12.48 2.86 11.42
C VAL A 249 13.97 2.91 11.76
N SER A 250 14.84 2.56 10.81
CA SER A 250 16.30 2.67 10.94
C SER A 250 16.96 2.72 9.56
N GLY A 251 17.43 3.89 9.14
CA GLY A 251 17.90 4.11 7.77
C GLY A 251 16.81 3.70 6.77
N ASN A 252 17.11 2.75 5.89
CA ASN A 252 16.15 2.21 4.91
C ASN A 252 15.35 1.00 5.43
N ARG A 253 15.25 0.82 6.75
CA ARG A 253 14.51 -0.29 7.34
C ARG A 253 13.24 0.21 7.99
N VAL A 254 12.14 -0.50 7.74
CA VAL A 254 10.89 -0.39 8.50
C VAL A 254 10.63 -1.73 9.17
N GLY A 255 10.28 -1.72 10.45
CA GLY A 255 10.01 -2.96 11.16
C GLY A 255 9.22 -2.75 12.43
N PHE A 256 8.91 -3.85 13.09
CA PHE A 256 8.36 -3.82 14.44
C PHE A 256 8.94 -4.94 15.28
N GLU A 257 8.96 -4.72 16.59
CA GLU A 257 9.34 -5.72 17.58
C GLU A 257 8.27 -5.79 18.68
N LEU A 258 7.81 -7.00 18.97
CA LEU A 258 6.81 -7.35 19.98
C LEU A 258 7.44 -8.37 20.93
N ARG A 259 7.60 -7.98 22.20
CA ARG A 259 8.23 -8.79 23.23
C ARG A 259 7.41 -8.74 24.50
N ASN A 260 7.42 -9.85 25.22
CA ASN A 260 6.85 -9.94 26.55
C ASN A 260 7.96 -10.21 27.58
N GLN A 261 7.77 -9.73 28.80
CA GLN A 261 8.62 -10.05 29.94
C GLN A 261 7.75 -10.16 31.18
N THR A 262 7.78 -11.32 31.85
CA THR A 262 6.91 -11.59 33.01
C THR A 262 7.52 -11.16 34.34
N GLN A 263 8.84 -11.01 34.42
CA GLN A 263 9.54 -10.53 35.63
C GLN A 263 9.86 -9.04 35.50
N GLU A 264 9.53 -8.22 36.51
CA GLU A 264 9.86 -6.79 36.50
C GLU A 264 11.38 -6.55 36.67
N GLY A 265 11.82 -5.37 36.24
CA GLY A 265 13.20 -4.89 36.35
C GLY A 265 14.09 -5.15 35.13
N ASN A 266 15.36 -4.78 35.29
CA ASN A 266 16.40 -4.99 34.28
C ASN A 266 16.93 -6.43 34.31
N THR A 267 16.12 -7.35 33.79
CA THR A 267 16.43 -8.79 33.70
C THR A 267 16.00 -9.36 32.35
N SER A 268 16.59 -10.48 31.96
CA SER A 268 16.12 -11.29 30.82
C SER A 268 15.15 -12.41 31.25
N GLY A 269 14.98 -12.62 32.56
CA GLY A 269 14.11 -13.66 33.12
C GLY A 269 12.66 -13.53 32.64
N GLY A 270 12.11 -14.62 32.11
CA GLY A 270 10.73 -14.66 31.63
C GLY A 270 10.47 -13.82 30.38
N THR A 271 11.51 -13.50 29.60
CA THR A 271 11.38 -12.78 28.32
C THR A 271 10.99 -13.74 27.19
N THR A 272 10.09 -13.30 26.32
CA THR A 272 9.74 -13.97 25.07
C THR A 272 9.75 -12.96 23.94
N ASN A 273 10.48 -13.25 22.86
CA ASN A 273 10.37 -12.51 21.61
C ASN A 273 9.19 -13.11 20.82
N ILE A 274 8.07 -12.40 20.79
CA ILE A 274 6.84 -12.88 20.15
C ILE A 274 6.94 -12.69 18.65
N ALA A 275 7.35 -11.50 18.22
CA ALA A 275 7.56 -11.21 16.81
C ALA A 275 8.60 -10.10 16.64
N HIS A 276 9.52 -10.30 15.71
CA HIS A 276 10.41 -9.26 15.21
C HIS A 276 10.49 -9.41 13.71
N LYS A 277 9.86 -8.49 12.97
CA LYS A 277 9.80 -8.50 11.51
C LYS A 277 10.21 -7.14 10.98
N TYR A 278 10.95 -7.14 9.88
CA TYR A 278 11.39 -5.93 9.23
C TYR A 278 11.61 -6.18 7.75
N VAL A 279 11.64 -5.10 6.99
CA VAL A 279 12.00 -5.07 5.58
C VAL A 279 12.91 -3.89 5.31
N ASP A 280 13.92 -4.11 4.48
CA ASP A 280 14.72 -3.04 3.91
C ASP A 280 14.02 -2.54 2.64
N VAL A 281 13.67 -1.26 2.62
CA VAL A 281 12.90 -0.60 1.58
C VAL A 281 13.37 0.84 1.44
N ALA A 282 13.49 1.32 0.21
CA ALA A 282 13.89 2.70 -0.04
C ALA A 282 12.85 3.66 0.56
N LEU A 283 13.29 4.47 1.52
CA LEU A 283 12.53 5.60 2.03
C LEU A 283 12.85 6.83 1.19
N ASN A 284 11.87 7.72 1.06
CA ASN A 284 12.07 9.03 0.46
C ASN A 284 13.03 9.84 1.33
N ASN A 285 13.82 10.70 0.71
CA ASN A 285 14.44 11.81 1.41
C ASN A 285 13.35 12.85 1.73
N GLY A 286 12.88 12.88 2.98
CA GLY A 286 11.73 13.66 3.43
C GLY A 286 10.56 12.78 3.88
N ILE A 287 9.35 13.14 3.43
CA ILE A 287 8.10 12.54 3.90
C ILE A 287 7.92 11.10 3.42
N ASN A 288 7.60 10.22 4.35
CA ASN A 288 7.30 8.81 4.15
C ASN A 288 5.99 8.43 4.85
N THR A 289 5.24 7.47 4.30
CA THR A 289 4.06 6.89 4.94
C THR A 289 4.24 5.39 5.03
N VAL A 290 4.15 4.85 6.24
CA VAL A 290 4.21 3.41 6.53
C VAL A 290 2.89 2.94 7.12
N ALA A 291 2.53 1.69 6.85
CA ALA A 291 1.45 1.01 7.56
C ALA A 291 1.89 -0.38 8.01
N LEU A 292 1.64 -0.72 9.26
CA LEU A 292 1.75 -2.07 9.79
C LEU A 292 0.34 -2.63 9.99
N LYS A 293 0.04 -3.71 9.29
CA LYS A 293 -1.19 -4.50 9.45
C LYS A 293 -0.87 -5.79 10.18
N ILE A 294 -1.61 -6.05 11.25
CA ILE A 294 -1.47 -7.24 12.09
C ILE A 294 -2.79 -7.98 12.04
N SER A 295 -2.79 -9.19 11.49
CA SER A 295 -3.99 -10.03 11.37
C SER A 295 -3.82 -11.26 12.27
N ASN A 296 -4.62 -11.33 13.34
CA ASN A 296 -4.46 -12.35 14.38
C ASN A 296 -4.54 -13.77 13.80
N GLY A 297 -3.53 -14.59 14.10
CA GLY A 297 -3.41 -15.96 13.60
C GLY A 297 -3.23 -16.10 12.07
N ILE A 298 -3.02 -15.00 11.36
CA ILE A 298 -2.83 -14.99 9.89
C ILE A 298 -1.40 -14.52 9.55
N GLY A 299 -0.99 -13.37 10.07
CA GLY A 299 0.32 -12.81 9.72
C GLY A 299 0.45 -11.30 9.88
N TYR A 300 1.56 -10.79 9.36
CA TYR A 300 1.96 -9.39 9.42
C TYR A 300 2.23 -8.86 8.02
N LYS A 301 1.79 -7.62 7.75
CA LYS A 301 2.15 -6.91 6.52
C LYS A 301 2.66 -5.51 6.80
N ILE A 302 3.68 -5.09 6.06
CA ILE A 302 4.19 -3.70 6.08
C ILE A 302 4.01 -3.11 4.69
N PHE A 303 3.37 -1.94 4.64
CA PHE A 303 3.21 -1.12 3.45
C PHE A 303 4.05 0.14 3.61
N VAL A 304 4.77 0.53 2.57
CA VAL A 304 5.63 1.73 2.57
C VAL A 304 5.44 2.44 1.25
N ASN A 305 5.03 3.71 1.30
CA ASN A 305 4.91 4.58 0.12
C ASN A 305 4.14 3.93 -1.05
N GLY A 306 3.08 3.17 -0.76
CA GLY A 306 2.24 2.50 -1.76
C GLY A 306 2.68 1.08 -2.15
N ILE A 307 3.77 0.58 -1.58
CA ILE A 307 4.30 -0.75 -1.86
C ILE A 307 3.98 -1.68 -0.69
N LEU A 308 3.42 -2.86 -0.96
CA LEU A 308 3.42 -3.96 0.01
C LEU A 308 4.86 -4.49 0.14
N ALA A 309 5.60 -3.97 1.12
CA ALA A 309 7.01 -4.24 1.30
C ALA A 309 7.27 -5.56 2.05
N LEU A 310 6.39 -5.94 2.97
CA LEU A 310 6.49 -7.21 3.71
C LEU A 310 5.13 -7.89 3.77
N ASP A 311 5.09 -9.19 3.50
CA ASP A 311 3.93 -10.06 3.68
C ASP A 311 4.41 -11.40 4.27
N VAL A 312 4.16 -11.61 5.57
CA VAL A 312 4.64 -12.78 6.31
C VAL A 312 3.46 -13.47 6.97
N ALA A 313 3.17 -14.69 6.53
CA ALA A 313 2.23 -15.58 7.20
C ALA A 313 2.79 -16.05 8.55
N ASP A 314 1.98 -15.96 9.59
CA ASP A 314 2.33 -16.42 10.93
C ASP A 314 1.05 -16.80 11.68
N SER A 315 0.85 -18.11 11.92
CA SER A 315 -0.33 -18.63 12.62
C SER A 315 -0.38 -18.25 14.11
N ASN A 316 0.71 -17.70 14.65
CA ASN A 316 0.79 -17.15 16.00
C ASN A 316 0.80 -15.61 15.99
N ALA A 317 0.52 -14.99 14.83
CA ALA A 317 0.46 -13.53 14.74
C ALA A 317 -0.48 -12.97 15.80
N SER A 318 0.03 -12.02 16.57
CA SER A 318 -0.70 -11.37 17.67
C SER A 318 -0.21 -9.94 17.82
N PHE A 319 -0.82 -9.19 18.72
CA PHE A 319 -0.53 -7.78 18.91
C PHE A 319 -0.35 -7.44 20.40
N LEU A 320 -0.86 -6.29 20.86
CA LEU A 320 -0.57 -5.74 22.19
C LEU A 320 -1.04 -6.63 23.35
N SER A 321 -2.11 -7.40 23.16
CA SER A 321 -2.64 -8.34 24.15
C SER A 321 -1.63 -9.40 24.61
N SER A 322 -0.60 -9.67 23.79
CA SER A 322 0.44 -10.66 24.09
C SER A 322 1.53 -10.13 25.04
N VAL A 323 1.52 -8.84 25.37
CA VAL A 323 2.49 -8.23 26.31
C VAL A 323 1.83 -8.06 27.67
N GLN A 324 2.37 -8.73 28.68
CA GLN A 324 1.83 -8.71 30.02
C GLN A 324 2.01 -7.33 30.66
N GLY A 325 0.90 -6.75 31.12
CA GLY A 325 0.91 -5.56 31.96
C GLY A 325 1.35 -4.29 31.24
N ILE A 326 1.05 -4.16 29.94
CA ILE A 326 1.18 -2.87 29.23
C ILE A 326 0.51 -1.77 30.08
N ASN A 327 1.26 -0.72 30.36
CA ASN A 327 0.87 0.37 31.23
C ASN A 327 1.36 1.74 30.75
N SER A 328 2.05 1.80 29.61
CA SER A 328 2.63 3.00 29.03
C SER A 328 2.52 2.96 27.50
N ALA A 329 2.24 4.09 26.87
CA ALA A 329 2.29 4.22 25.42
C ALA A 329 2.74 5.62 24.99
N TYR A 330 3.57 5.66 23.96
CA TYR A 330 4.21 6.88 23.49
C TYR A 330 4.28 6.93 21.96
N ILE A 331 4.23 8.14 21.43
CA ILE A 331 4.70 8.45 20.09
C ILE A 331 6.14 8.92 20.20
N GLY A 332 7.02 8.34 19.39
CA GLY A 332 8.43 8.71 19.32
C GLY A 332 9.35 7.97 20.28
N LYS A 333 8.87 6.98 21.04
CA LYS A 333 9.72 6.12 21.89
C LYS A 333 9.03 4.83 22.31
N ALA A 334 9.83 3.88 22.81
CA ALA A 334 9.37 2.75 23.62
C ALA A 334 9.80 2.97 25.08
N ASP A 335 8.84 3.29 25.96
CA ASP A 335 9.08 3.57 27.39
C ASP A 335 9.42 2.27 28.14
N ARG A 336 10.69 2.07 28.46
CA ARG A 336 11.23 0.83 29.04
C ARG A 336 11.79 1.09 30.42
N PHE A 337 11.84 0.07 31.27
CA PHE A 337 12.40 0.19 32.61
C PHE A 337 13.84 0.73 32.62
N ALA A 338 14.65 0.29 31.65
CA ALA A 338 16.01 0.75 31.44
C ALA A 338 16.41 0.58 29.96
N GLY A 339 17.61 1.06 29.61
CA GLY A 339 18.18 0.89 28.27
C GLY A 339 17.74 1.96 27.27
N ASN A 340 17.90 1.65 25.98
CA ASN A 340 17.57 2.58 24.91
C ASN A 340 16.05 2.60 24.65
N GLU A 341 15.45 3.79 24.64
CA GLU A 341 14.04 4.03 24.35
C GLU A 341 13.78 4.32 22.86
N TYR A 342 14.83 4.39 22.04
CA TYR A 342 14.78 4.58 20.59
C TYR A 342 14.05 5.86 20.19
N ILE A 343 14.51 6.99 20.73
CA ILE A 343 13.86 8.28 20.56
C ILE A 343 13.84 8.70 19.08
N PHE A 344 12.64 8.97 18.56
CA PHE A 344 12.45 9.52 17.23
C PHE A 344 12.98 10.95 17.12
N ASN A 345 13.46 11.33 15.95
CA ASN A 345 14.00 12.66 15.67
C ASN A 345 13.52 13.10 14.29
N GLY A 346 12.57 14.02 14.27
CA GLY A 346 11.90 14.49 13.08
C GLY A 346 10.44 14.86 13.38
N ASP A 347 9.65 14.87 12.33
CA ASP A 347 8.25 15.26 12.37
C ASP A 347 7.34 14.08 12.02
N ILE A 348 6.23 13.98 12.73
CA ILE A 348 5.14 13.03 12.47
C ILE A 348 3.93 13.86 12.06
N ASP A 349 3.53 13.73 10.80
CA ASP A 349 2.31 14.37 10.28
C ASP A 349 1.09 13.74 10.97
N PHE A 350 1.00 12.41 10.97
CA PHE A 350 -0.02 11.69 11.74
C PHE A 350 0.40 10.27 12.12
N ILE A 351 -0.21 9.76 13.19
CA ILE A 351 -0.33 8.33 13.48
C ILE A 351 -1.82 8.01 13.64
N ASP A 352 -2.33 7.11 12.81
CA ASP A 352 -3.67 6.53 12.92
C ASP A 352 -3.57 5.10 13.42
N ILE A 353 -4.36 4.76 14.44
CA ILE A 353 -4.46 3.40 14.97
C ILE A 353 -5.87 2.87 14.76
N TYR A 354 -5.97 1.68 14.18
CA TYR A 354 -7.22 0.96 13.93
C TYR A 354 -7.18 -0.36 14.72
N GLY A 355 -8.29 -0.69 15.37
CA GLY A 355 -8.44 -1.95 16.13
C GLY A 355 -8.70 -3.17 15.25
N LYS A 356 -8.67 -3.01 13.93
CA LYS A 356 -8.94 -4.05 12.94
C LYS A 356 -7.89 -4.04 11.82
N PRO A 357 -7.67 -5.18 11.15
CA PRO A 357 -6.83 -5.24 9.97
C PRO A 357 -7.50 -4.51 8.81
N VAL A 358 -6.99 -3.32 8.45
CA VAL A 358 -7.51 -2.55 7.32
C VAL A 358 -7.13 -3.23 5.99
N SER A 359 -7.97 -3.09 4.96
CA SER A 359 -7.75 -3.64 3.62
C SER A 359 -6.39 -3.28 3.02
N ASP A 360 -5.77 -4.24 2.34
CA ASP A 360 -4.45 -4.06 1.72
C ASP A 360 -4.52 -2.95 0.66
N ASN A 361 -5.60 -2.91 -0.10
CA ASN A 361 -5.84 -1.89 -1.11
C ASN A 361 -5.93 -0.48 -0.52
N TYR A 362 -6.68 -0.30 0.58
CA TYR A 362 -6.70 0.99 1.26
C TYR A 362 -5.30 1.41 1.72
N LEU A 363 -4.54 0.48 2.30
CA LEU A 363 -3.20 0.76 2.80
C LEU A 363 -2.20 1.08 1.67
N ILE A 364 -2.31 0.41 0.53
CA ILE A 364 -1.57 0.75 -0.69
C ILE A 364 -1.91 2.18 -1.13
N LYS A 365 -3.20 2.55 -1.23
CA LYS A 365 -3.60 3.91 -1.63
C LYS A 365 -3.13 4.96 -0.62
N ARG A 366 -3.39 4.73 0.66
CA ARG A 366 -3.08 5.66 1.76
C ARG A 366 -1.59 5.89 1.94
N THR A 367 -0.79 4.83 1.91
CA THR A 367 0.67 4.97 1.96
C THR A 367 1.22 5.51 0.64
N GLY A 368 0.57 5.23 -0.49
CA GLY A 368 0.94 5.71 -1.82
C GLY A 368 0.79 7.23 -2.02
N GLU A 369 0.15 7.95 -1.10
CA GLU A 369 0.14 9.43 -1.11
C GLU A 369 1.55 10.03 -0.99
N THR A 370 2.52 9.25 -0.49
CA THR A 370 3.94 9.61 -0.46
C THR A 370 4.78 8.77 -1.42
N ALA A 371 4.16 8.12 -2.41
CA ALA A 371 4.92 7.54 -3.52
C ALA A 371 5.57 8.67 -4.32
N LEU A 372 6.85 8.52 -4.69
CA LEU A 372 7.47 9.44 -5.62
C LEU A 372 6.81 9.29 -6.99
N PRO A 373 6.55 10.39 -7.72
CA PRO A 373 6.02 10.31 -9.07
C PRO A 373 6.97 9.54 -9.96
N LYS A 374 6.44 8.82 -10.95
CA LYS A 374 7.31 8.17 -11.94
C LYS A 374 7.98 9.27 -12.76
N GLU A 375 9.20 9.02 -13.22
CA GLU A 375 9.95 9.97 -14.04
C GLU A 375 9.16 10.38 -15.30
N GLU A 376 8.35 9.46 -15.82
CA GLU A 376 7.42 9.67 -16.93
C GLU A 376 6.27 10.64 -16.61
N ASP A 377 5.80 10.67 -15.36
CA ASP A 377 4.69 11.55 -14.92
C ASP A 377 5.13 13.02 -14.79
N ILE A 378 6.44 13.25 -14.63
CA ILE A 378 7.05 14.59 -14.50
C ILE A 378 7.70 15.08 -15.80
N MET A 379 7.80 14.21 -16.82
CA MET A 379 8.31 14.56 -18.15
C MET A 379 7.18 15.22 -18.97
N PRO A 380 7.37 16.45 -19.50
CA PRO A 380 6.42 17.04 -20.43
C PRO A 380 6.22 16.15 -21.66
N ASP A 381 4.98 16.11 -22.20
CA ASP A 381 4.52 15.28 -23.35
C ASP A 381 5.36 15.38 -24.65
N HIS A 382 6.38 16.24 -24.67
CA HIS A 382 7.21 16.58 -25.84
C HIS A 382 8.72 16.47 -25.58
N ILE A 383 9.14 15.90 -24.44
CA ILE A 383 10.56 15.61 -24.18
C ILE A 383 10.86 14.16 -24.56
N TYR A 384 11.74 14.00 -25.55
CA TYR A 384 12.31 12.70 -25.92
C TYR A 384 13.54 12.43 -25.04
N LYS A 385 13.48 11.40 -24.20
CA LYS A 385 14.66 10.88 -23.50
C LYS A 385 15.41 9.99 -24.47
N THR A 386 16.60 10.42 -24.89
CA THR A 386 17.50 9.56 -25.67
C THR A 386 17.99 8.44 -24.78
N GLU A 387 18.30 7.28 -25.36
CA GLU A 387 19.12 6.29 -24.67
C GLU A 387 20.42 6.93 -24.18
N PRO A 388 20.99 6.50 -23.04
CA PRO A 388 22.30 6.97 -22.61
C PRO A 388 23.33 6.69 -23.71
N GLU A 389 23.94 7.74 -24.27
CA GLU A 389 25.12 7.60 -25.12
C GLU A 389 26.36 7.83 -24.27
N ASP A 390 27.27 6.85 -24.27
CA ASP A 390 28.60 7.02 -23.68
C ASP A 390 29.40 8.03 -24.50
N ILE A 391 29.44 9.28 -24.04
CA ILE A 391 30.25 10.35 -24.62
C ILE A 391 31.76 10.17 -24.37
N PHE A 392 32.13 9.24 -23.47
CA PHE A 392 33.50 8.84 -23.22
C PHE A 392 33.59 7.32 -23.28
N TYR A 393 34.27 6.82 -24.30
CA TYR A 393 34.64 5.42 -24.44
C TYR A 393 36.17 5.30 -24.50
N SER A 394 36.69 4.13 -24.15
CA SER A 394 38.14 3.87 -24.19
C SER A 394 38.69 4.19 -25.60
N GLY A 395 39.67 5.08 -25.69
CA GLY A 395 40.23 5.59 -26.95
C GLY A 395 39.64 6.91 -27.47
N TYR A 396 38.58 7.46 -26.84
CA TYR A 396 38.07 8.78 -27.19
C TYR A 396 39.12 9.87 -26.95
N LEU A 397 39.34 10.74 -27.95
CA LEU A 397 40.42 11.75 -27.98
C LEU A 397 41.84 11.19 -27.76
N GLY A 398 42.07 9.90 -28.01
CA GLY A 398 43.40 9.28 -27.88
C GLY A 398 43.84 9.02 -26.44
N SER A 399 42.91 9.08 -25.47
CA SER A 399 43.21 8.64 -24.10
C SER A 399 43.12 7.11 -24.03
N ASN A 400 44.22 6.46 -23.65
CA ASN A 400 44.27 5.01 -23.43
C ASN A 400 43.62 4.57 -22.12
N ASN A 401 43.25 5.50 -21.23
CA ASN A 401 42.69 5.21 -19.91
C ASN A 401 41.58 6.20 -19.55
N TYR A 402 40.36 5.93 -20.02
CA TYR A 402 39.16 6.26 -19.26
C TYR A 402 38.52 4.97 -18.79
#